data_AF-A0A2Z2HRW8-F1
#
_entry.id   AF-A0A2Z2HRW8-F1
#
_cell.length_a   1.000
_cell.length_b   1.000
_cell.length_c   1.000
_cell.angle_alpha   90.00
_cell.angle_beta   90.00
_cell.angle_gamma   90.00
#
_symmetry.space_group_name_H-M   'P 1'
#
loop_
_entity.id
_entity.type
_entity.pdbx_description
1 polymer ?
#
loop_
_entity_poly.entity_id
_entity_poly.type
_entity_poly.pdbx_seq_one_letter_code
_entity_poly.pdbx_strand_id
1 'polypeptide(L)'
;MEREPDLETDGGEPTEMSPEELYTVVNAAVTDALLDVLATVVLLGLGLLFVAGGLQGIFESSDAISYVASGALLGFGLVLIAVALDLVPSFHEKLLG
;
A
#
# COMPACT_ATOMS: atom_id res chain seq x y z
N MET A 1 14.12 -12.26 54.67
CA MET A 1 14.42 -13.28 53.64
C MET A 1 13.27 -13.22 52.65
N GLU A 2 13.38 -12.32 51.66
CA GLU A 2 12.42 -12.21 50.57
C GLU A 2 13.07 -12.92 49.38
N ARG A 3 12.35 -13.90 48.80
CA ARG A 3 12.83 -14.64 47.62
C ARG A 3 12.81 -13.68 46.43
N GLU A 4 13.96 -13.57 45.76
CA GLU A 4 14.01 -13.02 44.41
C GLU A 4 13.06 -13.85 43.53
N PRO A 5 12.19 -13.22 42.72
CA PRO A 5 11.41 -13.95 41.75
C PRO A 5 12.36 -14.48 40.68
N ASP A 6 12.51 -15.81 40.63
CA ASP A 6 13.20 -16.51 39.56
C ASP A 6 12.55 -16.09 38.23
N LEU A 7 13.24 -15.23 37.49
CA LEU A 7 12.89 -14.92 36.11
C LEU A 7 13.17 -16.18 35.30
N GLU A 8 12.13 -16.97 35.09
CA GLU A 8 12.11 -18.12 34.19
C GLU A 8 12.40 -17.60 32.78
N THR A 9 13.68 -17.60 32.40
CA THR A 9 14.09 -17.38 31.01
C THR A 9 13.61 -18.58 30.21
N ASP A 10 12.79 -18.33 29.19
CA ASP A 10 12.12 -19.28 28.26
C ASP A 10 13.00 -20.42 27.68
N GLY A 11 14.29 -20.52 28.00
CA GLY A 11 15.12 -21.66 27.58
C GLY A 11 15.23 -21.81 26.06
N GLY A 12 14.72 -20.86 25.28
CA GLY A 12 15.04 -20.69 23.89
C GLY A 12 16.51 -20.34 23.80
N GLU A 13 17.32 -21.29 23.34
CA GLU A 13 18.66 -20.99 22.83
C GLU A 13 18.55 -19.71 21.98
N PRO A 14 19.41 -18.70 22.21
CA PRO A 14 19.49 -17.60 21.25
C PRO A 14 19.75 -18.27 19.91
N THR A 15 18.79 -18.20 19.00
CA THR A 15 19.01 -18.67 17.64
C THR A 15 20.06 -17.72 17.10
N GLU A 16 21.34 -18.08 17.26
CA GLU A 16 22.47 -17.38 16.68
C GLU A 16 22.34 -17.54 15.17
N MET A 17 21.45 -16.76 14.57
CA MET A 17 21.34 -16.64 13.13
C MET A 17 22.71 -16.22 12.65
N SER A 18 23.22 -16.98 11.70
CA SER A 18 24.45 -16.63 11.02
C SER A 18 24.29 -15.22 10.41
N PRO A 19 25.35 -14.42 10.34
CA PRO A 19 25.31 -13.10 9.69
C PRO A 19 24.70 -13.13 8.29
N GLU A 20 24.88 -14.24 7.57
CA GLU A 20 24.33 -14.51 6.24
C GLU A 20 22.80 -14.70 6.26
N GLU A 21 22.27 -15.39 7.26
CA GLU A 21 20.82 -15.52 7.48
C GLU A 21 20.18 -14.18 7.84
N LEU A 22 20.82 -13.40 8.73
CA LEU A 22 20.35 -12.05 9.08
C LEU A 22 20.30 -11.13 7.86
N TYR A 23 21.35 -11.14 7.03
CA TYR A 23 21.38 -10.35 5.81
C TYR A 23 20.27 -10.77 4.84
N THR A 24 20.04 -12.07 4.68
CA THR A 24 19.02 -12.58 3.76
C THR A 24 17.61 -12.16 4.19
N VAL A 25 17.31 -12.25 5.49
CA VAL A 25 16.01 -11.83 6.05
C VAL A 25 15.81 -10.32 5.88
N VAL A 26 16.81 -9.51 6.25
CA VAL A 26 16.72 -8.05 6.12
C VAL A 26 16.59 -7.64 4.65
N ASN A 27 17.39 -8.23 3.77
CA ASN A 27 17.34 -7.95 2.35
C ASN A 27 15.97 -8.32 1.73
N ALA A 28 15.39 -9.44 2.13
CA ALA A 28 14.05 -9.84 1.70
C ALA A 28 12.98 -8.82 2.17
N ALA A 29 13.00 -8.45 3.45
CA ALA A 29 12.06 -7.48 4.02
C ALA A 29 12.19 -6.10 3.35
N VAL A 30 13.42 -5.64 3.11
CA VAL A 30 13.66 -4.37 2.41
C VAL A 30 13.19 -4.45 0.96
N THR A 31 13.45 -5.55 0.26
CA THR A 31 12.99 -5.74 -1.12
C THR A 31 11.47 -5.71 -1.19
N ASP A 32 10.79 -6.39 -0.28
CA ASP A 32 9.33 -6.40 -0.19
C ASP A 32 8.76 -5.00 0.07
N ALA A 33 9.31 -4.29 1.06
CA ALA A 33 8.91 -2.91 1.35
C ALA A 33 9.14 -1.96 0.17
N LEU A 34 10.25 -2.10 -0.56
CA LEU A 34 10.52 -1.27 -1.74
C LEU A 34 9.57 -1.58 -2.90
N LEU A 35 9.18 -2.85 -3.09
CA LEU A 35 8.20 -3.23 -4.10
C LEU A 35 6.81 -2.69 -3.76
N ASP A 36 6.44 -2.68 -2.49
CA ASP A 36 5.17 -2.10 -2.03
C ASP A 36 5.11 -0.58 -2.24
N VAL A 37 6.19 0.13 -1.89
CA VAL A 37 6.33 1.56 -2.17
C VAL A 37 6.32 1.82 -3.68
N LEU A 38 7.02 1.01 -4.48
CA LEU A 38 7.02 1.16 -5.93
C LEU A 38 5.62 0.95 -6.51
N ALA A 39 4.91 -0.07 -6.07
CA ALA A 39 3.53 -0.34 -6.49
C ALA A 39 2.62 0.86 -6.17
N THR A 40 2.75 1.41 -4.97
CA THR A 40 2.04 2.62 -4.53
C THR A 40 2.35 3.82 -5.42
N VAL A 41 3.63 4.10 -5.69
CA VAL A 41 4.04 5.24 -6.53
C VAL A 41 3.54 5.09 -7.97
N VAL A 42 3.64 3.88 -8.54
CA VAL A 42 3.13 3.60 -9.90
C VAL A 42 1.63 3.79 -9.96
N LEU A 43 0.89 3.25 -8.98
CA LEU A 43 -0.56 3.37 -8.92
C LEU A 43 -1.01 4.82 -8.74
N LEU A 44 -0.31 5.57 -7.88
CA LEU A 44 -0.55 6.99 -7.67
C LEU A 44 -0.28 7.80 -8.95
N GLY A 45 0.83 7.51 -9.64
CA GLY A 45 1.17 8.12 -10.92
C GLY A 45 0.12 7.87 -11.99
N LEU A 46 -0.39 6.63 -12.11
CA LEU A 46 -1.50 6.30 -12.99
C LEU A 46 -2.78 7.06 -12.59
N GLY A 47 -3.12 7.07 -11.31
CA GLY A 47 -4.28 7.79 -10.80
C GLY A 47 -4.23 9.28 -11.15
N LEU A 48 -3.08 9.93 -10.96
CA LEU A 48 -2.85 11.32 -11.33
C LEU A 48 -2.95 11.55 -12.85
N LEU A 49 -2.48 10.61 -13.68
CA LEU A 49 -2.62 10.68 -15.13
C LEU A 49 -4.10 10.69 -15.55
N PHE A 50 -4.91 9.80 -14.96
CA PHE A 50 -6.35 9.77 -15.19
C PHE A 50 -7.07 11.02 -14.72
N VAL A 51 -6.69 11.56 -13.55
CA VAL A 51 -7.24 12.83 -13.04
C VAL A 51 -6.90 13.98 -13.98
N ALA A 52 -5.65 14.09 -14.41
CA ALA A 52 -5.21 15.14 -15.33
C ALA A 52 -5.94 15.05 -16.68
N GLY A 53 -6.01 13.85 -17.28
CA GLY A 53 -6.72 13.61 -18.53
C GLY A 53 -8.22 13.84 -18.42
N GLY A 54 -8.84 13.43 -17.30
CA GLY A 54 -10.25 13.68 -17.01
C GLY A 54 -10.56 15.17 -16.86
N LEU A 55 -9.73 15.92 -16.13
CA LEU A 55 -9.87 17.38 -15.99
C LEU A 55 -9.71 18.08 -17.33
N GLN A 56 -8.66 17.77 -18.08
CA GLN A 56 -8.45 18.33 -19.42
C GLN A 56 -9.64 18.04 -20.34
N GLY A 57 -10.11 16.78 -20.33
CA GLY A 57 -11.28 16.38 -21.10
C GLY A 57 -12.54 17.15 -20.73
N ILE A 58 -12.78 17.47 -19.44
CA ILE A 58 -13.91 18.29 -19.02
C ILE A 58 -13.83 19.71 -19.62
N PHE A 59 -12.64 20.32 -19.64
CA PHE A 59 -12.47 21.68 -20.18
C PHE A 59 -12.56 21.73 -21.71
N GLU A 60 -12.20 20.66 -22.40
CA GLU A 60 -12.21 20.57 -23.86
C GLU A 60 -13.53 20.00 -24.43
N SER A 61 -14.38 19.41 -23.59
CA SER A 61 -15.64 18.79 -24.01
C SER A 61 -16.66 19.80 -24.52
N SER A 62 -17.30 19.49 -25.65
CA SER A 62 -18.44 20.25 -26.19
C SER A 62 -19.78 19.53 -26.09
N ASP A 63 -19.76 18.20 -25.94
CA ASP A 63 -20.96 17.35 -26.00
C ASP A 63 -21.11 16.48 -24.74
N ALA A 64 -22.36 16.08 -24.45
CA ALA A 64 -22.71 15.33 -23.24
C ALA A 64 -21.94 14.01 -23.09
N ILE A 65 -21.70 13.28 -24.19
CA ILE A 65 -20.97 12.01 -24.16
C ILE A 65 -19.51 12.25 -23.71
N SER A 66 -18.89 13.32 -24.21
CA SER A 66 -17.51 13.68 -23.85
C SER A 66 -17.41 14.03 -22.38
N TYR A 67 -18.36 14.82 -21.85
CA TYR A 67 -18.40 15.12 -20.41
C TYR A 67 -18.54 13.88 -19.55
N VAL A 68 -19.39 12.91 -19.94
CA VAL A 68 -19.55 11.65 -19.20
C VAL A 68 -18.26 10.84 -19.20
N ALA A 69 -17.60 10.72 -20.37
CA ALA A 69 -16.35 9.99 -20.49
C ALA A 69 -15.22 10.64 -19.65
N SER A 70 -15.08 11.96 -19.72
CA SER A 70 -14.10 12.71 -18.93
C SER A 70 -14.38 12.64 -17.42
N GLY A 71 -15.65 12.70 -17.03
CA GLY A 71 -16.07 12.49 -15.64
C GLY A 71 -15.75 11.08 -15.13
N ALA A 72 -15.95 10.05 -15.97
CA ALA A 72 -15.60 8.67 -15.64
C ALA A 72 -14.08 8.49 -15.48
N LEU A 73 -13.27 9.07 -16.37
CA LEU A 73 -11.80 9.09 -16.26
C LEU A 73 -11.35 9.76 -14.95
N LEU A 74 -11.93 10.92 -14.63
CA LEU A 74 -11.63 11.65 -13.40
C LEU A 74 -11.97 10.80 -12.16
N GLY A 75 -13.18 10.24 -12.12
CA GLY A 75 -13.62 9.37 -11.02
C GLY A 75 -12.75 8.14 -10.87
N PHE A 76 -12.37 7.49 -11.97
CA PHE A 76 -11.47 6.35 -11.96
C PHE A 76 -10.09 6.71 -11.41
N GLY A 77 -9.51 7.82 -11.85
CA GLY A 77 -8.23 8.31 -11.31
C GLY A 77 -8.28 8.56 -9.80
N LEU A 78 -9.36 9.14 -9.29
CA LEU A 78 -9.56 9.35 -7.85
C LEU A 78 -9.65 8.03 -7.09
N VAL A 79 -10.32 7.00 -7.64
CA VAL A 79 -10.37 5.67 -7.04
C VAL A 79 -8.97 5.06 -6.97
N LEU A 80 -8.17 5.16 -8.03
CA LEU A 80 -6.79 4.65 -8.01
C LEU A 80 -5.93 5.34 -6.96
N ILE A 81 -6.06 6.66 -6.81
CA ILE A 81 -5.37 7.42 -5.75
C ILE A 81 -5.82 6.96 -4.37
N ALA A 82 -7.13 6.77 -4.17
CA ALA A 82 -7.66 6.28 -2.90
C ALA A 82 -7.13 4.88 -2.55
N VAL A 83 -7.00 3.99 -3.54
CA VAL A 83 -6.40 2.65 -3.34
C VAL A 83 -4.91 2.77 -3.06
N ALA A 84 -4.16 3.59 -3.81
CA ALA A 84 -2.73 3.78 -3.61
C ALA A 84 -2.38 4.32 -2.21
N LEU A 85 -3.26 5.14 -1.64
CA LEU A 85 -3.09 5.72 -0.32
C LEU A 85 -3.77 4.90 0.79
N ASP A 86 -4.29 3.73 0.46
CA ASP A 86 -4.98 2.81 1.39
C ASP A 86 -6.20 3.46 2.09
N LEU A 87 -6.89 4.39 1.42
CA LEU A 87 -8.15 4.99 1.88
C LEU A 87 -9.36 4.07 1.63
N VAL A 88 -9.21 3.05 0.78
CA VAL A 88 -10.28 2.10 0.50
C VAL A 88 -10.17 0.95 1.50
N PRO A 89 -11.16 0.76 2.40
CA PRO A 89 -11.10 -0.33 3.37
C PRO A 89 -11.00 -1.66 2.63
N SER A 90 -10.08 -2.51 3.06
CA SER A 90 -9.94 -3.85 2.50
C SER A 90 -11.26 -4.60 2.65
N PHE A 91 -11.77 -5.21 1.57
CA PHE A 91 -13.03 -5.99 1.61
C PHE A 91 -12.97 -7.14 2.63
N HIS A 92 -11.77 -7.49 3.11
CA HIS A 92 -11.51 -8.53 4.10
C HIS A 92 -12.04 -8.16 5.51
N GLU A 93 -12.04 -6.88 5.89
CA GLU A 93 -12.57 -6.44 7.20
C GLU A 93 -14.11 -6.48 7.26
N LYS A 94 -14.77 -6.34 6.11
CA LYS A 94 -16.25 -6.32 6.04
C LYS A 94 -16.91 -7.70 6.03
N LEU A 95 -16.14 -8.76 5.77
CA LEU A 95 -16.65 -10.13 5.62
C LEU A 95 -16.45 -11.00 6.87
N LEU A 96 -15.65 -10.53 7.84
CA LEU A 96 -15.36 -11.21 9.11
C LEU A 96 -15.89 -10.44 10.35
N GLY A 97 -16.68 -9.38 10.13
CA GLY A 97 -17.37 -8.63 11.19
C GLY A 97 -18.76 -9.16 11.49
#